data_AF-A0AA88WIV3-F1
#
_entry.id   AF-A0AA88WIV3-F1
#
_cell.length_a   1.000
_cell.length_b   1.000
_cell.length_c   1.000
_cell.angle_alpha   90.00
_cell.angle_beta   90.00
_cell.angle_gamma   90.00
#
_symmetry.space_group_name_H-M   'P 1'
#
loop_
_entity.id
_entity.type
_entity.pdbx_description
1 polymer ?
#
loop_
_entity_poly.entity_id
_entity_poly.type
_entity_poly.pdbx_seq_one_letter_code
_entity_poly.pdbx_strand_id
1 'polypeptide(L)'
;MLSGGISILKTHYDILGVKEDACLEEIRTSYRSAILNSYPDKMQKATETSYPEHGTRDRFLEIQKAWELLGNIQSRGVYDTKLRALRQDAIGGEDVTFEDLTVEDAGDVVEFLCQCRCSDYYSIDSLELGEMGFILSRDRSTISLQSRNALPASVVLPCGSCSLKVWLFFNAVNTTLQRDHHL
;
A
#
# COMPACT_ATOMS: atom_id res chain seq x y z
N MET A 1 12.28 -21.92 1.14
CA MET A 1 11.10 -21.04 1.16
C MET A 1 11.34 -20.03 2.27
N LEU A 2 11.99 -18.92 1.93
CA LEU A 2 12.31 -17.87 2.90
C LEU A 2 11.11 -16.93 2.96
N SER A 3 10.26 -17.09 3.98
CA SER A 3 9.28 -16.06 4.35
C SER A 3 10.03 -14.84 4.88
N GLY A 4 10.48 -13.98 3.97
CA GLY A 4 10.95 -12.65 4.29
C GLY A 4 9.75 -11.80 4.65
N GLY A 5 9.45 -11.66 5.94
CA GLY A 5 8.27 -10.95 6.42
C GLY A 5 8.17 -9.54 5.86
N ILE A 6 7.21 -9.32 4.96
CA ILE A 6 6.88 -8.01 4.43
C ILE A 6 6.34 -7.13 5.56
N SER A 7 6.86 -5.90 5.66
CA SER A 7 6.34 -4.90 6.59
C SER A 7 5.42 -3.95 5.84
N ILE A 8 4.12 -4.19 5.96
CA ILE A 8 3.08 -3.32 5.41
C ILE A 8 3.06 -2.02 6.23
N LEU A 9 3.57 -0.93 5.66
CA LEU A 9 3.58 0.38 6.30
C LEU A 9 2.60 1.31 5.60
N LYS A 10 1.33 1.31 6.04
CA LYS A 10 0.38 2.37 5.67
C LYS A 10 0.79 3.66 6.37
N THR A 11 1.08 4.69 5.60
CA THR A 11 1.37 6.02 6.16
C THR A 11 0.08 6.64 6.71
N HIS A 12 0.19 7.63 7.59
CA HIS A 12 -0.98 8.40 8.03
C HIS A 12 -1.65 9.15 6.87
N TYR A 13 -0.91 9.46 5.80
CA TYR A 13 -1.45 10.04 4.57
C TYR A 13 -2.32 9.02 3.82
N ASP A 14 -1.84 7.77 3.69
CA ASP A 14 -2.60 6.66 3.08
C ASP A 14 -3.87 6.35 3.88
N ILE A 15 -3.79 6.39 5.22
CA ILE A 15 -4.96 6.18 6.10
C ILE A 15 -6.05 7.23 5.84
N LEU A 16 -5.66 8.50 5.69
CA LEU A 16 -6.58 9.58 5.39
C LEU A 16 -6.92 9.72 3.90
N GLY A 17 -6.24 9.00 3.01
CA GLY A 17 -6.48 9.08 1.56
C GLY A 17 -6.09 10.40 0.93
N VAL A 18 -5.05 11.03 1.47
CA VAL A 18 -4.49 12.28 0.93
C VAL A 18 -3.06 12.05 0.49
N LYS A 19 -2.57 12.90 -0.40
CA LYS A 19 -1.16 12.93 -0.76
C LYS A 19 -0.33 13.57 0.36
N GLU A 20 0.97 13.30 0.36
CA GLU A 20 1.88 13.86 1.37
C GLU A 20 2.09 15.37 1.23
N ASP A 21 1.89 15.91 0.02
CA ASP A 21 1.92 17.34 -0.29
C ASP A 21 0.57 18.05 -0.02
N ALA A 22 -0.46 17.31 0.42
CA ALA A 22 -1.78 17.86 0.68
C ALA A 22 -1.74 18.99 1.71
N CYS A 23 -2.49 20.07 1.46
CA CYS A 23 -2.61 21.16 2.41
C CYS A 23 -3.44 20.74 3.63
N LEU A 24 -3.36 21.51 4.72
CA LEU A 24 -4.09 21.21 5.96
C LEU A 24 -5.62 21.16 5.75
N GLU A 25 -6.16 21.97 4.84
CA GLU A 25 -7.59 22.00 4.53
C GLU A 25 -8.05 20.74 3.78
N GLU A 26 -7.22 20.19 2.89
CA GLU A 26 -7.47 18.91 2.24
C GLU A 26 -7.43 17.76 3.25
N ILE A 27 -6.43 17.74 4.14
CA ILE A 27 -6.32 16.75 5.23
C ILE A 27 -7.56 16.79 6.12
N ARG A 28 -8.02 18.00 6.51
CA ARG A 28 -9.25 18.21 7.29
C ARG A 28 -10.48 17.67 6.59
N THR A 29 -10.62 17.97 5.30
CA THR A 29 -11.77 17.55 4.51
C THR A 29 -11.79 16.03 4.39
N SER A 30 -10.65 15.42 4.11
CA SER A 30 -10.54 13.98 4.00
C SER A 30 -10.78 13.27 5.32
N TYR A 31 -10.27 13.79 6.45
CA TYR A 31 -10.57 13.27 7.78
C TYR A 31 -12.07 13.25 8.07
N ARG A 32 -12.79 14.35 7.79
CA ARG A 32 -14.25 14.41 7.99
C ARG A 32 -14.97 13.34 7.16
N SER A 33 -14.60 13.20 5.89
CA SER A 33 -15.16 12.19 4.99
C SER A 33 -14.84 10.76 5.47
N ALA A 34 -13.61 10.50 5.88
CA ALA A 34 -13.16 9.19 6.37
C ALA A 34 -13.89 8.77 7.64
N ILE A 35 -14.07 9.71 8.59
CA ILE A 35 -14.84 9.47 9.81
C ILE A 35 -16.30 9.15 9.48
N LEU A 36 -16.95 9.94 8.60
CA LEU A 36 -18.33 9.69 8.18
C LEU A 36 -18.52 8.31 7.52
N ASN A 37 -17.53 7.85 6.76
CA ASN A 37 -17.55 6.53 6.12
C ASN A 37 -17.23 5.37 7.07
N SER A 38 -16.57 5.65 8.20
CA SER A 38 -16.23 4.64 9.22
C SER A 38 -17.37 4.33 10.20
N TYR A 39 -18.39 5.19 10.29
CA TYR A 39 -19.57 4.94 11.12
C TYR A 39 -20.61 4.09 10.38
N PRO A 40 -21.04 2.94 10.94
CA PRO A 40 -21.93 1.99 10.28
C PRO A 40 -23.38 2.46 10.13
N ASP A 41 -23.73 3.65 10.62
CA ASP A 41 -25.11 4.17 10.69
C ASP A 41 -25.72 4.53 9.32
N LYS A 42 -24.99 4.27 8.21
CA LYS A 42 -25.49 4.34 6.83
C LYS A 42 -25.46 3.02 6.05
N MET A 43 -25.01 1.91 6.65
CA MET A 43 -24.86 0.62 5.95
C MET A 43 -26.00 -0.39 6.22
N GLN A 44 -27.16 0.06 6.66
CA GLN A 44 -28.35 -0.79 6.71
C GLN A 44 -29.01 -0.91 5.33
N LYS A 45 -28.29 -1.41 4.32
CA LYS A 45 -28.81 -1.95 3.04
C LYS A 45 -27.71 -2.46 2.10
N ALA A 46 -26.83 -3.35 2.56
CA ALA A 46 -26.10 -4.23 1.65
C ALA A 46 -25.58 -5.47 2.38
N THR A 47 -26.41 -6.50 2.33
CA THR A 47 -26.02 -7.90 2.11
C THR A 47 -25.23 -8.59 3.23
N GLU A 48 -25.98 -9.42 3.95
CA GLU A 48 -25.52 -10.61 4.65
C GLU A 48 -24.51 -11.39 3.79
N THR A 49 -23.24 -11.47 4.20
CA THR A 49 -22.37 -12.66 4.09
C THR A 49 -21.04 -12.37 4.80
N SER A 50 -20.93 -12.93 6.01
CA SER A 50 -19.74 -13.43 6.70
C SER A 50 -18.56 -12.50 7.07
N TYR A 51 -18.21 -12.59 8.36
CA TYR A 51 -16.98 -12.19 9.10
C TYR A 51 -16.96 -10.79 9.74
N PRO A 52 -16.52 -10.69 11.02
CA PRO A 52 -17.14 -9.82 12.01
C PRO A 52 -16.42 -8.47 12.21
N GLU A 53 -17.22 -7.44 12.49
CA GLU A 53 -17.11 -6.19 13.28
C GLU A 53 -15.77 -5.65 13.87
N HIS A 54 -14.63 -6.33 13.74
CA HIS A 54 -13.32 -5.86 14.20
C HIS A 54 -12.70 -4.81 13.26
N GLY A 55 -12.88 -4.97 11.94
CA GLY A 55 -12.25 -4.09 10.94
C GLY A 55 -12.75 -2.64 10.98
N THR A 56 -14.00 -2.40 11.37
CA THR A 56 -14.58 -1.04 11.44
C THR A 56 -14.08 -0.25 12.65
N ARG A 57 -13.95 -0.89 13.82
CA ARG A 57 -13.40 -0.24 15.02
C ARG A 57 -11.92 0.07 14.87
N ASP A 58 -11.16 -0.85 14.29
CA ASP A 58 -9.73 -0.64 14.02
C ASP A 58 -9.53 0.49 13.00
N ARG A 59 -10.38 0.56 11.96
CA ARG A 59 -10.31 1.64 10.96
C ARG A 59 -10.58 3.03 11.53
N PHE A 60 -11.57 3.18 12.41
CA PHE A 60 -11.84 4.45 13.07
C PHE A 60 -10.64 4.92 13.91
N LEU A 61 -10.02 4.00 14.66
CA LEU A 61 -8.85 4.30 15.48
C LEU A 61 -7.63 4.67 14.63
N GLU A 62 -7.43 4.01 13.48
CA GLU A 62 -6.40 4.40 12.50
C GLU A 62 -6.61 5.83 11.98
N ILE A 63 -7.85 6.15 11.57
CA ILE A 63 -8.21 7.48 11.06
C ILE A 63 -7.98 8.55 12.13
N GLN A 64 -8.38 8.29 13.37
CA GLN A 64 -8.18 9.22 14.47
C GLN A 64 -6.68 9.45 14.75
N LYS A 65 -5.87 8.39 14.83
CA LYS A 65 -4.41 8.51 15.00
C LYS A 65 -3.75 9.29 13.88
N ALA A 66 -4.17 9.05 12.64
CA ALA A 66 -3.66 9.77 11.48
C ALA A 66 -3.98 11.27 11.56
N TRP A 67 -5.20 11.62 11.99
CA TRP A 67 -5.60 13.01 12.22
C TRP A 67 -4.84 13.69 13.36
N GLU A 68 -4.61 13.01 14.48
CA GLU A 68 -3.84 13.53 15.61
C GLU A 68 -2.42 13.93 15.20
N LEU A 69 -1.81 13.19 14.25
CA LEU A 69 -0.48 13.50 13.72
C LEU A 69 -0.50 14.52 12.58
N LEU A 70 -1.38 14.37 11.59
CA LEU A 70 -1.39 15.20 10.38
C LEU A 70 -2.15 16.52 10.53
N GLY A 71 -3.09 16.60 11.47
CA GLY A 71 -3.94 17.76 11.71
C GLY A 71 -3.24 18.93 12.42
N ASN A 72 -2.02 18.71 12.94
CA ASN A 72 -1.18 19.76 13.53
C ASN A 72 0.12 19.90 12.74
N ILE A 73 0.47 21.14 12.40
CA ILE A 73 1.62 21.47 11.54
C ILE A 73 2.96 21.00 12.16
N GLN A 74 3.10 21.10 13.48
CA GLN A 74 4.33 20.70 14.18
C GLN A 74 4.48 19.18 14.23
N SER A 75 3.42 18.45 14.59
CA SER A 75 3.46 16.98 14.61
C SER A 75 3.61 16.41 13.20
N ARG A 76 2.97 17.03 12.20
CA ARG A 76 3.14 16.70 10.78
C ARG A 76 4.59 16.89 10.35
N GLY A 77 5.22 18.02 10.67
CA GLY A 77 6.63 18.26 10.30
C GLY A 77 7.59 17.23 10.91
N VAL A 78 7.36 16.82 12.17
CA VAL A 78 8.14 15.74 12.81
C VAL A 78 7.88 14.40 12.12
N TYR A 79 6.63 14.11 11.79
CA TYR A 79 6.25 12.89 11.07
C TYR A 79 6.87 12.84 9.67
N ASP A 80 6.82 13.92 8.91
CA ASP A 80 7.40 14.04 7.56
C ASP A 80 8.92 13.87 7.60
N THR A 81 9.57 14.39 8.64
CA THR A 81 11.02 14.20 8.86
C THR A 81 11.34 12.73 9.13
N LYS A 82 10.55 12.05 9.96
CA LYS A 82 10.71 10.61 10.23
C LYS A 82 10.43 9.77 8.97
N LEU A 83 9.40 10.10 8.22
CA LEU A 83 9.05 9.41 6.98
C LEU A 83 10.16 9.56 5.95
N ARG A 84 10.72 10.78 5.82
CA ARG A 84 11.90 11.03 5.00
C ARG A 84 13.10 10.23 5.49
N ALA A 85 13.36 10.19 6.80
CA ALA A 85 14.46 9.39 7.35
C ALA A 85 14.28 7.88 7.08
N LEU A 86 13.06 7.34 7.15
CA LEU A 86 12.76 5.94 6.82
C LEU A 86 12.98 5.64 5.32
N ARG A 87 12.67 6.59 4.44
CA ARG A 87 13.01 6.50 3.01
C ARG A 87 14.51 6.68 2.77
N GLN A 88 15.17 7.48 3.59
CA GLN A 88 16.60 7.67 3.53
C GLN A 88 17.39 6.45 4.07
N ASP A 89 16.87 5.74 5.06
CA ASP A 89 17.44 4.44 5.49
C ASP A 89 17.19 3.34 4.44
N ALA A 90 16.22 3.54 3.55
CA ALA A 90 16.06 2.77 2.32
C ALA A 90 16.99 3.26 1.19
N ILE A 91 17.92 4.20 1.44
CA ILE A 91 18.92 4.66 0.44
C ILE A 91 19.81 3.50 0.05
N GLY A 92 19.44 2.98 -1.10
CA GLY A 92 20.05 1.88 -1.81
C GLY A 92 19.15 1.44 -2.95
N GLY A 93 17.83 1.62 -2.86
CA GLY A 93 16.94 1.48 -4.01
C GLY A 93 16.16 2.75 -4.32
N GLU A 94 15.95 2.95 -5.61
CA GLU A 94 15.06 3.95 -6.17
C GLU A 94 13.62 3.71 -5.68
N ASP A 95 12.78 4.74 -5.72
CA ASP A 95 11.34 4.56 -5.52
C ASP A 95 10.85 3.61 -6.62
N VAL A 96 10.41 2.41 -6.23
CA VAL A 96 9.93 1.40 -7.16
C VAL A 96 8.43 1.59 -7.28
N THR A 97 7.93 1.79 -8.49
CA THR A 97 6.49 1.77 -8.75
C THR A 97 6.06 0.37 -9.13
N PHE A 98 4.77 0.06 -9.01
CA PHE A 98 4.25 -1.22 -9.50
C PHE A 98 4.59 -1.46 -10.98
N GLU A 99 4.69 -0.42 -11.79
CA GLU A 99 5.03 -0.50 -13.22
C GLU A 99 6.48 -0.96 -13.47
N ASP A 100 7.36 -0.81 -12.48
CA ASP A 100 8.77 -1.20 -12.54
C ASP A 100 8.99 -2.67 -12.15
N LEU A 101 7.93 -3.41 -11.81
CA LEU A 101 8.00 -4.82 -11.41
C LEU A 101 7.89 -5.74 -12.61
N THR A 102 8.78 -6.73 -12.66
CA THR A 102 8.64 -7.90 -13.54
C THR A 102 7.65 -8.88 -12.93
N VAL A 103 6.82 -9.51 -13.76
CA VAL A 103 5.78 -10.44 -13.29
C VAL A 103 6.11 -11.86 -13.70
N GLU A 104 6.20 -12.75 -12.71
CA GLU A 104 6.31 -14.19 -12.91
C GLU A 104 4.99 -14.87 -12.55
N ASP A 105 4.35 -15.47 -13.55
CA ASP A 105 3.07 -16.16 -13.40
C ASP A 105 3.29 -17.67 -13.33
N ALA A 106 3.46 -18.20 -12.11
CA ALA A 106 3.63 -19.63 -11.85
C ALA A 106 2.29 -20.41 -11.79
N GLY A 107 1.18 -19.79 -12.21
CA GLY A 107 -0.15 -20.40 -12.23
C GLY A 107 -0.94 -20.18 -10.95
N ASP A 108 -0.49 -20.78 -9.84
CA ASP A 108 -1.18 -20.74 -8.54
C ASP A 108 -0.98 -19.41 -7.81
N VAL A 109 0.23 -18.84 -7.89
CA VAL A 109 0.61 -17.57 -7.28
C VAL A 109 1.33 -16.73 -8.34
N VAL A 110 1.02 -15.44 -8.39
CA VAL A 110 1.76 -14.48 -9.21
C VAL A 110 2.78 -13.79 -8.33
N GLU A 111 4.05 -13.83 -8.74
CA GLU A 111 5.15 -13.14 -8.09
C GLU A 111 5.51 -11.87 -8.86
N PHE A 112 5.73 -10.78 -8.12
CA PHE A 112 6.20 -9.51 -8.65
C PHE A 112 7.61 -9.24 -8.13
N LEU A 113 8.55 -9.00 -9.04
CA LEU A 113 9.97 -8.91 -8.74
C LEU A 113 10.58 -7.60 -9.22
N CYS A 114 11.51 -7.06 -8.45
CA CYS A 114 12.36 -5.92 -8.84
C CYS A 114 13.83 -6.24 -8.57
N GLN A 115 14.72 -5.87 -9.49
CA GLN A 115 16.14 -6.17 -9.36
C GLN A 115 16.81 -5.31 -8.29
N CYS A 116 17.47 -5.97 -7.33
CA CYS A 116 18.32 -5.33 -6.33
C CYS A 116 19.74 -5.12 -6.87
N ARG A 117 20.44 -4.10 -6.34
CA ARG A 117 21.84 -3.80 -6.67
C ARG A 117 22.82 -4.91 -6.27
N CYS A 118 22.43 -5.83 -5.37
CA CYS A 118 23.24 -7.00 -5.01
C CYS A 118 23.06 -8.19 -5.96
N SER A 119 22.34 -8.01 -7.08
CA SER A 119 22.00 -9.06 -8.06
C SER A 119 20.95 -10.08 -7.62
N ASP A 120 20.31 -9.87 -6.47
CA ASP A 120 19.10 -10.59 -6.07
C ASP A 120 17.84 -9.72 -6.32
N TYR A 121 16.68 -10.14 -5.81
CA TYR A 121 15.40 -9.49 -6.06
C TYR A 121 14.74 -8.99 -4.77
N TYR A 122 13.93 -7.95 -4.93
CA TYR A 122 12.81 -7.64 -4.05
C TYR A 122 11.59 -8.34 -4.62
N SER A 123 10.83 -9.06 -3.81
CA SER A 123 9.67 -9.81 -4.27
C SER A 123 8.45 -9.56 -3.40
N ILE A 124 7.27 -9.60 -4.02
CA ILE A 124 5.97 -9.64 -3.34
C ILE A 124 5.02 -10.51 -4.15
N ASP A 125 4.21 -11.32 -3.48
CA ASP A 125 3.29 -12.22 -4.14
C ASP A 125 1.83 -11.73 -4.13
N SER A 126 1.00 -12.38 -4.95
CA SER A 126 -0.43 -12.05 -5.06
C SER A 126 -1.24 -12.28 -3.78
N LEU A 127 -0.79 -13.14 -2.87
CA LEU A 127 -1.44 -13.38 -1.58
C LEU A 127 -1.15 -12.22 -0.63
N GLU A 128 0.10 -11.78 -0.55
CA GLU A 128 0.54 -10.63 0.24
C GLU A 128 -0.12 -9.33 -0.22
N LEU A 129 -0.26 -9.14 -1.55
CA LEU A 129 -1.06 -8.05 -2.11
C LEU A 129 -2.55 -8.17 -1.74
N GLY A 130 -3.07 -9.39 -1.66
CA GLY A 130 -4.43 -9.67 -1.21
C GLY A 130 -4.68 -9.24 0.23
N GLU A 131 -3.73 -9.50 1.13
CA GLU A 131 -3.78 -9.06 2.54
C GLU A 131 -3.77 -7.53 2.67
N MET A 132 -3.10 -6.83 1.74
CA MET A 132 -3.13 -5.37 1.66
C MET A 132 -4.48 -4.80 1.16
N GLY A 133 -5.36 -5.65 0.64
CA GLY A 133 -6.65 -5.27 0.08
C GLY A 133 -6.62 -4.98 -1.42
N PHE A 134 -5.59 -5.43 -2.13
CA PHE A 134 -5.58 -5.43 -3.58
C PHE A 134 -6.28 -6.66 -4.14
N ILE A 135 -6.96 -6.47 -5.26
CA ILE A 135 -7.55 -7.52 -6.08
C ILE A 135 -6.73 -7.59 -7.35
N LEU A 136 -6.18 -8.77 -7.61
CA LEU A 136 -5.45 -9.05 -8.82
C LEU A 136 -6.40 -9.66 -9.86
N SER A 137 -6.51 -9.02 -11.02
CA SER A 137 -7.22 -9.55 -12.18
C SER A 137 -6.25 -9.97 -13.27
N ARG A 138 -6.34 -11.24 -13.67
CA ARG A 138 -5.55 -11.85 -14.73
C ARG A 138 -6.37 -11.84 -16.02
N ASP A 139 -5.94 -11.06 -17.02
CA ASP A 139 -6.46 -11.15 -18.39
C ASP A 139 -5.54 -12.03 -19.26
N ARG A 140 -5.85 -12.25 -20.55
CA ARG A 140 -5.05 -13.10 -21.45
C ARG A 140 -3.59 -12.68 -21.59
N SER A 141 -3.26 -11.39 -21.47
CA SER A 141 -1.90 -10.86 -21.63
C SER A 141 -1.44 -9.86 -20.56
N THR A 142 -2.34 -9.42 -19.69
CA THR A 142 -2.05 -8.38 -18.69
C THR A 142 -2.49 -8.80 -17.31
N ILE A 143 -1.75 -8.33 -16.31
CA ILE A 143 -2.11 -8.46 -14.90
C ILE A 143 -2.42 -7.06 -14.39
N SER A 144 -3.63 -6.91 -13.87
CA SER A 144 -4.13 -5.63 -13.36
C SER A 144 -4.33 -5.72 -11.86
N LEU A 145 -3.88 -4.69 -11.16
CA LEU A 145 -4.06 -4.54 -9.72
C LEU A 145 -5.12 -3.47 -9.44
N GLN A 146 -6.16 -3.84 -8.71
CA GLN A 146 -7.19 -2.92 -8.27
C GLN A 146 -7.23 -2.87 -6.75
N SER A 147 -7.06 -1.67 -6.18
CA SER A 147 -7.24 -1.48 -4.74
C SER A 147 -8.73 -1.42 -4.38
N ARG A 148 -9.17 -2.19 -3.36
CA ARG A 148 -10.55 -2.07 -2.82
C ARG A 148 -10.83 -0.71 -2.19
N ASN A 149 -9.78 -0.08 -1.68
CA ASN A 149 -9.84 1.23 -1.07
C ASN A 149 -9.07 2.15 -2.00
N ALA A 150 -9.69 3.16 -2.61
CA ALA A 150 -9.09 4.07 -3.60
C ALA A 150 -7.94 4.97 -3.06
N LEU A 151 -7.12 4.41 -2.17
CA LEU A 151 -6.03 5.02 -1.45
C LEU A 151 -4.73 4.50 -2.08
N PRO A 152 -3.73 5.36 -2.29
CA PRO A 152 -2.38 4.89 -2.54
C PRO A 152 -1.96 4.04 -1.33
N ALA A 153 -1.37 2.89 -1.59
CA ALA A 153 -0.69 2.13 -0.55
C ALA A 153 0.81 2.13 -0.89
N SER A 154 1.63 2.02 0.13
CA SER A 154 3.05 1.79 -0.03
C SER A 154 3.48 0.62 0.86
N VAL A 155 4.43 -0.16 0.39
CA VAL A 155 4.99 -1.30 1.13
C VAL A 155 6.50 -1.26 1.08
N VAL A 156 7.15 -1.67 2.17
CA VAL A 156 8.59 -1.85 2.19
C VAL A 156 8.93 -3.29 1.85
N LEU A 157 9.61 -3.50 0.72
CA LEU A 157 10.09 -4.81 0.28
C LEU A 157 11.54 -5.02 0.74
N PRO A 158 11.84 -6.10 1.48
CA PRO A 158 13.21 -6.49 1.79
C PRO A 158 13.86 -7.23 0.61
N CYS A 159 15.17 -7.07 0.44
CA CYS A 159 15.92 -7.92 -0.50
C CYS A 159 16.14 -9.32 0.09
N GLY A 160 16.04 -10.37 -0.73
CA GLY A 160 16.28 -11.75 -0.32
C GLY A 160 17.71 -12.06 0.16
N SER A 161 18.71 -11.35 -0.37
CA SER A 161 20.15 -11.65 -0.15
C SER A 161 20.93 -10.55 0.56
N CYS A 162 20.34 -9.39 0.81
CA CYS A 162 21.03 -8.31 1.53
C CYS A 162 20.08 -7.54 2.46
N SER A 163 20.63 -6.57 3.19
CA SER A 163 19.85 -5.75 4.13
C SER A 163 19.16 -4.54 3.47
N LEU A 164 19.25 -4.42 2.13
CA LEU A 164 18.57 -3.34 1.41
C LEU A 164 17.06 -3.53 1.44
N LYS A 165 16.36 -2.40 1.42
CA LYS A 165 14.91 -2.30 1.43
C LYS A 165 14.50 -1.25 0.40
N VAL A 166 13.36 -1.46 -0.24
CA VAL A 166 12.78 -0.49 -1.16
C VAL A 166 11.33 -0.21 -0.82
N TRP A 167 10.90 1.02 -1.11
CA TRP A 167 9.50 1.37 -1.06
C TRP A 167 8.87 1.05 -2.42
N LEU A 168 7.88 0.16 -2.40
CA LEU A 168 6.99 -0.09 -3.53
C LEU A 168 5.74 0.77 -3.37
N PHE A 169 5.48 1.64 -4.35
CA PHE A 169 4.32 2.51 -4.40
C PHE A 169 3.27 1.97 -5.39
N PHE A 170 2.02 1.91 -4.92
CA PHE A 170 0.87 1.58 -5.77
C PHE A 170 0.16 2.88 -6.15
N ASN A 171 0.22 3.25 -7.43
CA ASN A 171 -0.57 4.35 -7.94
C ASN A 171 -2.06 3.98 -7.82
N ALA A 172 -2.82 4.79 -7.09
CA ALA A 172 -4.26 4.62 -6.99
C ALA A 172 -4.85 4.77 -8.40
N VAL A 173 -5.62 3.75 -8.82
CA VAL A 173 -6.29 3.56 -10.12
C VAL A 173 -5.54 2.58 -11.03
N ASN A 174 -6.03 1.34 -11.04
CA ASN A 174 -5.79 0.27 -12.02
C ASN A 174 -4.40 0.30 -12.69
N THR A 175 -3.41 -0.32 -12.05
CA THR A 175 -2.10 -0.47 -12.68
C THR A 175 -2.07 -1.78 -13.45
N THR A 176 -1.69 -1.72 -14.72
CA THR A 176 -1.57 -2.87 -15.62
C THR A 176 -0.12 -3.15 -15.91
N LEU A 177 0.34 -4.37 -15.63
CA LEU A 177 1.63 -4.87 -16.08
C LEU A 177 1.43 -5.81 -17.26
N GLN A 178 2.28 -5.62 -18.28
CA GLN A 178 2.34 -6.51 -19.43
C GLN A 178 3.18 -7.73 -19.05
N ARG A 179 2.74 -8.94 -19.41
CA ARG A 179 3.60 -10.12 -19.22
C ARG A 179 4.77 -10.05 -20.19
N ASP A 180 5.99 -10.12 -19.67
CA ASP A 180 7.14 -10.41 -20.50
C ASP A 180 7.04 -11.86 -20.97
N HIS A 181 6.72 -12.02 -22.25
CA HIS A 181 6.66 -13.32 -22.91
C HIS A 181 8.09 -13.75 -23.21
N HIS A 182 8.75 -14.40 -22.26
CA HIS A 182 9.95 -15.16 -22.60
C HIS A 182 9.51 -16.41 -23.38
N LEU A 183 9.70 -16.32 -24.71
CA LEU A 183 9.56 -17.37 -25.72
C LEU A 183 10.35 -18.65 -25.37
#